data_AF-E2SJF4-F1
#
_entry.id   AF-E2SJF4-F1
#
_cell.length_a   1.000
_cell.length_b   1.000
_cell.length_c   1.000
_cell.angle_alpha   90.00
_cell.angle_beta   90.00
_cell.angle_gamma   90.00
#
_symmetry.space_group_name_H-M   'P 1'
#
loop_
_entity.id
_entity.type
_entity.pdbx_description
1 polymer ?
#
loop_
_entity_poly.entity_id
_entity_poly.type
_entity_poly.pdbx_seq_one_letter_code
_entity_poly.pdbx_strand_id
1 'polypeptide(L)'
;MGDHIVRENMIDAIQENLQHMSDNMHIQLQKILVVGLGNRFITSDALGPQAANEILVTAHLYANENPKYLKGTRNVAVLQPGVMGQTGLESLSIVQSVAQSYQPDLVIAIDALATRNIARINRVVQINNTGIQPGSGVGNHRMSLCEKSLHIPVIAIGVATVTSIGAILQETLEVSGEEKQAILQKIHDSDYLNLVVTPKSMDDELKHLVYIVSESLNRFLHPDYQQL
;
A
#
# COMPACT_ATOMS: atom_id res chain seq x y z
N MET A 1 -6.33 26.25 7.42
CA MET A 1 -6.49 26.43 5.96
C MET A 1 -5.34 25.80 5.17
N GLY A 2 -4.06 25.98 5.54
CA GLY A 2 -2.93 25.39 4.82
C GLY A 2 -2.93 23.86 4.70
N ASP A 3 -3.10 23.13 5.82
CA ASP A 3 -3.00 21.66 5.82
C ASP A 3 -4.12 20.95 5.04
N HIS A 4 -5.28 21.59 4.88
CA HIS A 4 -6.36 21.04 4.06
C HIS A 4 -6.01 21.16 2.58
N ILE A 5 -5.50 22.31 2.15
CA ILE A 5 -5.11 22.56 0.76
C ILE A 5 -3.98 21.60 0.36
N VAL A 6 -2.98 21.41 1.23
CA VAL A 6 -1.88 20.48 0.95
C VAL A 6 -2.38 19.04 0.80
N ARG A 7 -3.35 18.62 1.63
CA ARG A 7 -3.96 17.29 1.53
C ARG A 7 -4.72 17.11 0.22
N GLU A 8 -5.56 18.07 -0.16
CA GLU A 8 -6.27 18.02 -1.46
C GLU A 8 -5.29 17.95 -2.63
N ASN A 9 -4.24 18.79 -2.64
CA ASN A 9 -3.23 18.75 -3.70
C ASN A 9 -2.55 17.37 -3.80
N MET A 10 -2.30 16.71 -2.66
CA MET A 10 -1.71 15.37 -2.67
C MET A 10 -2.72 14.31 -3.14
N ILE A 11 -4.00 14.48 -2.78
CA ILE A 11 -5.07 13.59 -3.22
C ILE A 11 -5.20 13.63 -4.75
N ASP A 12 -5.26 14.84 -5.31
CA ASP A 12 -5.38 15.08 -6.74
C ASP A 12 -4.13 14.55 -7.47
N ALA A 13 -2.92 14.82 -6.95
CA ALA A 13 -1.70 14.30 -7.55
C ALA A 13 -1.65 12.76 -7.60
N ILE A 14 -2.08 12.06 -6.55
CA ILE A 14 -2.14 10.59 -6.55
C ILE A 14 -3.19 10.12 -7.57
N GLN A 15 -4.37 10.73 -7.60
CA GLN A 15 -5.45 10.36 -8.52
C GLN A 15 -5.04 10.58 -9.99
N GLU A 16 -4.40 11.69 -10.32
CA GLU A 16 -3.86 11.97 -11.65
C GLU A 16 -2.81 10.92 -12.06
N ASN A 17 -1.88 10.58 -11.16
CA ASN A 17 -0.85 9.57 -11.44
C ASN A 17 -1.44 8.16 -11.62
N LEU A 18 -2.49 7.81 -10.87
CA LEU A 18 -3.21 6.55 -11.07
C LEU A 18 -3.92 6.52 -12.43
N GLN A 19 -4.53 7.63 -12.84
CA GLN A 19 -5.16 7.76 -14.16
C GLN A 19 -4.13 7.60 -15.27
N HIS A 20 -3.02 8.35 -15.22
CA HIS A 20 -1.92 8.22 -16.18
C HIS A 20 -1.36 6.80 -16.24
N MET A 21 -1.23 6.11 -15.10
CA MET A 21 -0.74 4.74 -15.07
C MET A 21 -1.73 3.78 -15.74
N SER A 22 -3.02 3.89 -15.40
CA SER A 22 -4.07 3.07 -16.02
C SER A 22 -4.14 3.26 -17.54
N ASP A 23 -4.03 4.50 -18.00
CA ASP A 23 -4.07 4.83 -19.44
C ASP A 23 -2.87 4.20 -20.18
N ASN A 24 -1.66 4.32 -19.61
CA ASN A 24 -0.45 3.72 -20.18
C ASN A 24 -0.45 2.18 -20.13
N MET A 25 -1.15 1.59 -19.17
CA MET A 25 -1.36 0.14 -19.09
C MET A 25 -2.46 -0.35 -20.06
N HIS A 26 -3.20 0.56 -20.71
CA HIS A 26 -4.29 0.25 -21.64
C HIS A 26 -5.40 -0.63 -21.02
N ILE A 27 -5.68 -0.43 -19.73
CA ILE A 27 -6.67 -1.24 -18.99
C ILE A 27 -8.06 -0.63 -19.11
N GLN A 28 -9.06 -1.46 -19.39
CA GLN A 28 -10.45 -1.08 -19.24
C GLN A 28 -10.91 -1.34 -17.80
N LEU A 29 -11.00 -0.28 -16.99
CA LEU A 29 -11.39 -0.37 -15.59
C LEU A 29 -12.89 -0.65 -15.45
N GLN A 30 -13.26 -1.94 -15.32
CA GLN A 30 -14.65 -2.36 -15.05
C GLN A 30 -14.76 -3.02 -13.68
N LYS A 31 -13.93 -4.05 -13.42
CA LYS A 31 -13.95 -4.85 -12.21
C LYS A 31 -12.60 -4.80 -11.52
N ILE A 32 -12.56 -4.21 -10.33
CA ILE A 32 -11.32 -3.93 -9.60
C ILE A 32 -11.33 -4.67 -8.27
N LEU A 33 -10.17 -5.22 -7.90
CA LEU A 33 -9.92 -5.76 -6.56
C LEU A 33 -8.86 -4.88 -5.87
N VAL A 34 -9.28 -4.19 -4.81
CA VAL A 34 -8.35 -3.46 -3.94
C VAL A 34 -7.89 -4.38 -2.81
N VAL A 35 -6.58 -4.44 -2.58
CA VAL A 35 -5.95 -5.31 -1.58
C VAL A 35 -5.19 -4.46 -0.57
N GLY A 36 -5.63 -4.45 0.68
CA GLY A 36 -4.93 -3.81 1.79
C GLY A 36 -3.97 -4.78 2.47
N LEU A 37 -2.67 -4.65 2.22
CA LEU A 37 -1.62 -5.49 2.77
C LEU A 37 -1.03 -4.90 4.04
N GLY A 38 -0.75 -5.76 5.02
CA GLY A 38 -0.07 -5.39 6.26
C GLY A 38 -0.75 -5.97 7.49
N ASN A 39 -0.15 -5.76 8.65
CA ASN A 39 -0.67 -6.20 9.93
C ASN A 39 -1.49 -5.09 10.60
N ARG A 40 -2.82 -5.26 10.65
CA ARG A 40 -3.75 -4.32 11.31
C ARG A 40 -3.46 -4.05 12.80
N PHE A 41 -2.68 -4.90 13.47
CA PHE A 41 -2.32 -4.72 14.89
C PHE A 41 -0.98 -4.03 15.12
N ILE A 42 -0.23 -3.69 14.05
CA ILE A 42 1.01 -2.92 14.13
C ILE A 42 0.74 -1.58 13.45
N THR A 43 0.65 -0.48 14.22
CA THR A 43 0.29 0.86 13.67
C THR A 43 1.04 1.17 12.39
N SER A 44 2.35 0.98 12.39
CA SER A 44 3.17 1.38 11.26
C SER A 44 3.07 0.49 10.03
N ASP A 45 2.43 -0.68 10.16
CA ASP A 45 2.14 -1.65 9.10
C ASP A 45 0.63 -1.70 8.78
N ALA A 46 -0.19 -0.91 9.47
CA ALA A 46 -1.65 -0.96 9.36
C ALA A 46 -2.22 -0.07 8.25
N LEU A 47 -1.38 0.66 7.51
CA LEU A 47 -1.82 1.56 6.44
C LEU A 47 -2.64 0.84 5.37
N GLY A 48 -2.14 -0.28 4.82
CA GLY A 48 -2.83 -1.01 3.77
C GLY A 48 -4.23 -1.46 4.18
N PRO A 49 -4.39 -2.18 5.31
CA PRO A 49 -5.70 -2.58 5.80
C PRO A 49 -6.61 -1.39 6.09
N GLN A 50 -6.11 -0.32 6.72
CA GLN A 50 -6.93 0.84 7.06
C GLN A 50 -7.37 1.62 5.81
N ALA A 51 -6.46 1.91 4.88
CA ALA A 51 -6.81 2.59 3.63
C ALA A 51 -7.81 1.78 2.79
N ALA A 52 -7.63 0.46 2.71
CA ALA A 52 -8.57 -0.42 2.03
C ALA A 52 -9.95 -0.46 2.70
N ASN A 53 -10.02 -0.25 4.03
CA ASN A 53 -11.29 -0.22 4.78
C ASN A 53 -12.18 0.97 4.37
N GLU A 54 -11.57 2.08 3.97
CA GLU A 54 -12.25 3.32 3.60
C GLU A 54 -12.63 3.37 2.11
N ILE A 55 -12.42 2.28 1.36
CA ILE A 55 -12.81 2.19 -0.04
C ILE A 55 -14.31 1.89 -0.14
N LEU A 56 -15.01 2.60 -1.03
CA LEU A 56 -16.41 2.36 -1.33
C LEU A 56 -16.58 0.99 -2.03
N VAL A 57 -17.06 0.00 -1.28
CA VAL A 57 -17.28 -1.36 -1.80
C VAL A 57 -18.62 -1.45 -2.53
N THR A 58 -18.59 -1.83 -3.80
CA THR A 58 -19.78 -1.89 -4.67
C THR A 58 -19.99 -3.25 -5.32
N ALA A 59 -19.03 -4.18 -5.23
CA ALA A 59 -19.10 -5.46 -5.96
C ALA A 59 -20.35 -6.29 -5.66
N HIS A 60 -20.83 -6.25 -4.42
CA HIS A 60 -22.05 -6.93 -4.02
C HIS A 60 -23.31 -6.32 -4.65
N LEU A 61 -23.32 -5.02 -4.97
CA LEU A 61 -24.41 -4.36 -5.69
C LEU A 61 -24.41 -4.77 -7.16
N TYR A 62 -23.24 -4.77 -7.81
CA TYR A 62 -23.10 -5.23 -9.20
C TYR A 62 -23.46 -6.70 -9.42
N ALA A 63 -23.40 -7.53 -8.36
CA ALA A 63 -23.83 -8.92 -8.41
C ALA A 63 -25.36 -9.10 -8.35
N ASN A 64 -26.08 -8.14 -7.74
CA ASN A 64 -27.49 -8.30 -7.38
C ASN A 64 -28.42 -7.28 -8.06
N GLU A 65 -27.89 -6.17 -8.58
CA GLU A 65 -28.65 -5.07 -9.13
C GLU A 65 -28.34 -4.83 -10.60
N ASN A 66 -29.24 -4.11 -11.29
CA ASN A 66 -28.97 -3.68 -12.66
C ASN A 66 -27.93 -2.54 -12.64
N PRO A 67 -26.79 -2.65 -13.36
CA PRO A 67 -25.75 -1.62 -13.39
C PRO A 67 -26.26 -0.22 -13.80
N LYS A 68 -27.41 -0.12 -14.46
CA LYS A 68 -28.06 1.16 -14.78
C LYS A 68 -28.42 2.00 -13.55
N TYR A 69 -28.58 1.38 -12.38
CA TYR A 69 -28.86 2.06 -11.11
C TYR A 69 -27.58 2.44 -10.34
N LEU A 70 -26.43 1.92 -10.75
CA LEU A 70 -25.13 2.12 -10.10
C LEU A 70 -24.28 3.17 -10.83
N LYS A 71 -24.93 4.12 -11.51
CA LYS A 71 -24.27 5.22 -12.22
C LYS A 71 -23.32 5.96 -11.29
N GLY A 72 -22.17 6.37 -11.81
CA GLY A 72 -21.15 7.06 -11.04
C GLY A 72 -20.23 6.18 -10.22
N THR A 73 -20.46 4.86 -10.20
CA THR A 73 -19.58 3.89 -9.54
C THR A 73 -18.94 2.92 -10.54
N ARG A 74 -18.02 2.08 -10.05
CA ARG A 74 -17.46 0.93 -10.77
C ARG A 74 -17.58 -0.30 -9.87
N ASN A 75 -17.42 -1.50 -10.43
CA ASN A 75 -17.50 -2.76 -9.68
C ASN A 75 -16.20 -2.98 -8.88
N VAL A 76 -16.21 -2.62 -7.59
CA VAL A 76 -15.03 -2.64 -6.72
C VAL A 76 -15.26 -3.61 -5.56
N ALA A 77 -14.36 -4.58 -5.44
CA ALA A 77 -14.24 -5.44 -4.28
C ALA A 77 -12.98 -5.08 -3.48
N VAL A 78 -13.02 -5.35 -2.17
CA VAL A 78 -11.90 -5.10 -1.27
C VAL A 78 -11.54 -6.39 -0.55
N LEU A 79 -10.24 -6.63 -0.37
CA LEU A 79 -9.69 -7.72 0.41
C LEU A 79 -8.60 -7.20 1.35
N GLN A 80 -8.65 -7.59 2.62
CA GLN A 80 -7.61 -7.29 3.61
C GLN A 80 -7.08 -8.61 4.20
N PRO A 81 -6.14 -9.29 3.52
CA PRO A 81 -5.60 -10.53 4.04
C PRO A 81 -4.89 -10.26 5.38
N GLY A 82 -5.01 -11.21 6.32
CA GLY A 82 -4.11 -11.21 7.48
C GLY A 82 -2.68 -11.55 7.06
N VAL A 83 -1.73 -11.30 7.95
CA VAL A 83 -0.34 -11.73 7.76
C VAL A 83 -0.18 -13.22 8.07
N MET A 84 0.87 -13.86 7.57
CA MET A 84 1.12 -15.30 7.77
C MET A 84 1.02 -15.75 9.24
N GLY A 85 1.50 -14.93 10.18
CA GLY A 85 1.41 -15.24 11.61
C GLY A 85 -0.01 -15.28 12.18
N GLN A 86 -1.00 -14.76 11.45
CA GLN A 86 -2.42 -14.75 11.83
C GLN A 86 -3.21 -15.81 11.08
N THR A 87 -2.92 -15.99 9.79
CA THR A 87 -3.72 -16.82 8.88
C THR A 87 -3.12 -18.21 8.66
N GLY A 88 -1.83 -18.39 8.92
CA GLY A 88 -1.07 -19.57 8.50
C GLY A 88 -0.82 -19.64 6.98
N LEU A 89 -1.23 -18.61 6.22
CA LEU A 89 -1.15 -18.56 4.76
C LEU A 89 -0.42 -17.30 4.31
N GLU A 90 0.37 -17.42 3.25
CA GLU A 90 0.98 -16.25 2.61
C GLU A 90 -0.08 -15.35 1.98
N SER A 91 0.05 -14.03 2.18
CA SER A 91 -0.93 -13.06 1.69
C SER A 91 -1.11 -13.15 0.17
N LEU A 92 -0.04 -13.47 -0.57
CA LEU A 92 -0.12 -13.71 -2.02
C LEU A 92 -1.06 -14.86 -2.36
N SER A 93 -1.01 -15.99 -1.64
CA SER A 93 -1.86 -17.15 -1.93
C SER A 93 -3.34 -16.85 -1.67
N ILE A 94 -3.63 -16.07 -0.61
CA ILE A 94 -5.00 -15.60 -0.33
C ILE A 94 -5.48 -14.71 -1.47
N VAL A 95 -4.68 -13.73 -1.87
CA VAL A 95 -5.02 -12.80 -2.95
C VAL A 95 -5.20 -13.53 -4.28
N GLN A 96 -4.29 -14.45 -4.62
CA GLN A 96 -4.39 -15.29 -5.82
C GLN A 96 -5.70 -16.08 -5.86
N SER A 97 -6.07 -16.72 -4.75
CA SER A 97 -7.30 -17.52 -4.66
C SER A 97 -8.55 -16.65 -4.86
N VAL A 98 -8.58 -15.47 -4.24
CA VAL A 98 -9.69 -14.51 -4.43
C VAL A 98 -9.71 -13.96 -5.85
N ALA A 99 -8.55 -13.58 -6.41
CA ALA A 99 -8.45 -13.05 -7.76
C ALA A 99 -8.86 -14.08 -8.82
N GLN A 100 -8.54 -15.36 -8.63
CA GLN A 100 -9.00 -16.44 -9.53
C GLN A 100 -10.53 -16.58 -9.53
N SER A 101 -11.16 -16.47 -8.36
CA SER A 101 -12.62 -16.56 -8.25
C SER A 101 -13.32 -15.28 -8.70
N TYR A 102 -12.75 -14.11 -8.38
CA TYR A 102 -13.36 -12.82 -8.65
C TYR A 102 -13.08 -12.33 -10.07
N GLN A 103 -11.98 -12.73 -10.69
CA GLN A 103 -11.56 -12.33 -12.05
C GLN A 103 -11.61 -10.80 -12.27
N PRO A 104 -10.85 -10.01 -11.48
CA PRO A 104 -10.74 -8.57 -11.71
C PRO A 104 -9.91 -8.25 -12.97
N ASP A 105 -10.18 -7.11 -13.59
CA ASP A 105 -9.38 -6.54 -14.68
C ASP A 105 -8.11 -5.85 -14.15
N LEU A 106 -8.14 -5.42 -12.88
CA LEU A 106 -7.04 -4.75 -12.19
C LEU A 106 -7.03 -5.14 -10.71
N VAL A 107 -5.84 -5.40 -10.18
CA VAL A 107 -5.59 -5.46 -8.73
C VAL A 107 -4.84 -4.21 -8.30
N ILE A 108 -5.34 -3.53 -7.27
CA ILE A 108 -4.64 -2.40 -6.64
C ILE A 108 -4.18 -2.83 -5.25
N ALA A 109 -2.88 -2.96 -5.04
CA ALA A 109 -2.30 -3.32 -3.76
C ALA A 109 -1.83 -2.08 -2.98
N ILE A 110 -2.22 -1.96 -1.72
CA ILE A 110 -1.80 -0.88 -0.81
C ILE A 110 -0.98 -1.50 0.31
N ASP A 111 0.23 -0.99 0.54
CA ASP A 111 1.14 -1.53 1.57
C ASP A 111 1.89 -0.40 2.30
N ALA A 112 2.32 -0.71 3.52
CA ALA A 112 3.29 0.09 4.25
C ALA A 112 4.70 -0.29 3.80
N LEU A 113 5.56 0.71 3.53
CA LEU A 113 6.93 0.51 3.08
C LEU A 113 7.95 0.98 4.11
N ALA A 114 9.09 0.29 4.13
CA ALA A 114 10.28 0.78 4.82
C ALA A 114 11.08 1.71 3.92
N THR A 115 11.58 2.82 4.48
CA THR A 115 12.50 3.75 3.81
C THR A 115 13.89 3.68 4.43
N ARG A 116 14.92 3.94 3.61
CA ARG A 116 16.30 4.12 4.09
C ARG A 116 16.66 5.56 4.42
N ASN A 117 15.79 6.50 4.06
CA ASN A 117 15.97 7.93 4.31
C ASN A 117 14.87 8.39 5.27
N ILE A 118 15.27 8.89 6.44
CA ILE A 118 14.37 9.30 7.51
C ILE A 118 13.45 10.45 7.06
N ALA A 119 13.95 11.36 6.21
CA ALA A 119 13.18 12.50 5.73
C ALA A 119 12.00 12.11 4.81
N ARG A 120 11.93 10.84 4.35
CA ARG A 120 10.81 10.30 3.55
C ARG A 120 9.69 9.69 4.38
N ILE A 121 9.90 9.43 5.68
CA ILE A 121 8.88 8.84 6.55
C ILE A 121 7.64 9.75 6.56
N ASN A 122 6.48 9.15 6.30
CA ASN A 122 5.16 9.78 6.22
C ASN A 122 5.04 10.89 5.15
N ARG A 123 5.97 10.95 4.19
CA ARG A 123 6.07 12.05 3.21
C ARG A 123 6.17 11.59 1.77
N VAL A 124 6.29 10.28 1.53
CA VAL A 124 6.45 9.71 0.18
C VAL A 124 5.41 8.63 -0.04
N VAL A 125 4.63 8.82 -1.11
CA VAL A 125 3.78 7.80 -1.71
C VAL A 125 4.45 7.34 -3.00
N GLN A 126 4.69 6.03 -3.12
CA GLN A 126 5.21 5.38 -4.30
C GLN A 126 4.05 4.69 -5.03
N ILE A 127 3.95 4.91 -6.34
CA ILE A 127 2.96 4.24 -7.20
C ILE A 127 3.74 3.57 -8.34
N ASN A 128 3.45 2.30 -8.62
CA ASN A 128 4.09 1.57 -9.71
C ASN A 128 3.18 0.44 -10.23
N ASN A 129 3.52 -0.13 -11.38
CA ASN A 129 2.84 -1.30 -11.95
C ASN A 129 3.69 -2.58 -11.94
N THR A 130 4.87 -2.56 -11.31
CA THR A 130 5.76 -3.73 -11.22
C THR A 130 5.41 -4.64 -10.04
N GLY A 131 4.60 -4.14 -9.10
CA GLY A 131 4.06 -4.86 -7.97
C GLY A 131 4.64 -4.39 -6.63
N ILE A 132 4.39 -5.19 -5.59
CA ILE A 132 4.86 -4.92 -4.24
C ILE A 132 5.36 -6.19 -3.58
N GLN A 133 6.32 -6.06 -2.66
CA GLN A 133 6.82 -7.17 -1.87
C GLN A 133 6.45 -6.94 -0.40
N PRO A 134 5.40 -7.62 0.10
CA PRO A 134 4.90 -7.41 1.45
C PRO A 134 5.96 -7.72 2.51
N GLY A 135 6.14 -6.84 3.49
CA GLY A 135 7.07 -7.07 4.61
C GLY A 135 8.56 -6.87 4.29
N SER A 136 8.88 -6.09 3.25
CA SER A 136 10.26 -5.73 2.89
C SER A 136 11.05 -5.01 4.01
N GLY A 137 10.37 -4.44 5.01
CA GLY A 137 10.97 -3.82 6.18
C GLY A 137 11.63 -4.78 7.19
N VAL A 138 11.38 -6.09 7.06
CA VAL A 138 11.88 -7.11 8.01
C VAL A 138 12.79 -8.15 7.32
N GLY A 139 13.34 -7.84 6.14
CA GLY A 139 14.36 -8.66 5.49
C GLY A 139 13.91 -10.04 4.96
N ASN A 140 12.61 -10.33 4.91
CA ASN A 140 12.11 -11.62 4.45
C ASN A 140 11.99 -11.72 2.93
N HIS A 141 12.42 -12.86 2.37
CA HIS A 141 12.27 -13.23 0.95
C HIS A 141 10.82 -13.65 0.63
N ARG A 142 9.87 -12.71 0.75
CA ARG A 142 8.46 -13.00 0.42
C ARG A 142 8.23 -12.92 -1.09
N MET A 143 7.27 -13.69 -1.58
CA MET A 143 6.84 -13.60 -2.98
C MET A 143 6.16 -12.25 -3.24
N SER A 144 6.49 -11.63 -4.37
CA SER A 144 5.92 -10.35 -4.77
C SER A 144 4.48 -10.52 -5.30
N LEU A 145 3.60 -9.59 -4.90
CA LEU A 145 2.29 -9.40 -5.51
C LEU A 145 2.48 -8.50 -6.73
N CYS A 146 2.45 -9.11 -7.91
CA CYS A 146 2.70 -8.44 -9.19
C CYS A 146 1.94 -9.15 -10.31
N GLU A 147 1.96 -8.58 -11.50
CA GLU A 147 1.30 -9.16 -12.67
C GLU A 147 1.83 -10.57 -12.99
N LYS A 148 3.13 -10.83 -12.78
CA LYS A 148 3.71 -12.17 -13.00
C LYS A 148 3.15 -13.23 -12.05
N SER A 149 2.82 -12.86 -10.81
CA SER A 149 2.27 -13.81 -9.84
C SER A 149 0.75 -13.93 -9.92
N LEU A 150 0.05 -12.86 -10.29
CA LEU A 150 -1.42 -12.86 -10.37
C LEU A 150 -1.97 -13.17 -11.76
N HIS A 151 -1.19 -12.98 -12.83
CA HIS A 151 -1.63 -12.99 -14.23
C HIS A 151 -2.75 -11.97 -14.53
N ILE A 152 -2.79 -10.89 -13.74
CA ILE A 152 -3.73 -9.79 -13.83
C ILE A 152 -2.90 -8.51 -13.65
N PRO A 153 -3.19 -7.42 -14.38
CA PRO A 153 -2.53 -6.14 -14.16
C PRO A 153 -2.55 -5.72 -12.69
N VAL A 154 -1.44 -5.19 -12.20
CA VAL A 154 -1.29 -4.74 -10.81
C VAL A 154 -0.84 -3.29 -10.79
N ILE A 155 -1.49 -2.48 -9.95
CA ILE A 155 -0.96 -1.21 -9.48
C ILE A 155 -0.64 -1.36 -7.99
N ALA A 156 0.57 -1.01 -7.60
CA ALA A 156 1.03 -1.03 -6.22
C ALA A 156 1.23 0.39 -5.71
N ILE A 157 0.60 0.68 -4.57
CA ILE A 157 0.73 1.92 -3.81
C ILE A 157 1.43 1.57 -2.50
N GLY A 158 2.57 2.21 -2.27
CA GLY A 158 3.35 2.02 -1.06
C GLY A 158 3.67 3.35 -0.40
N VAL A 159 3.54 3.44 0.92
CA VAL A 159 3.88 4.67 1.66
C VAL A 159 4.96 4.37 2.68
N ALA A 160 5.99 5.21 2.71
CA ALA A 160 7.10 5.04 3.65
C ALA A 160 6.64 5.37 5.09
N THR A 161 6.43 4.36 5.93
CA THR A 161 5.93 4.54 7.31
C THR A 161 6.97 4.21 8.38
N VAL A 162 7.98 3.42 8.03
CA VAL A 162 9.01 2.94 8.98
C VAL A 162 10.40 3.03 8.38
N THR A 163 11.40 2.95 9.26
CA THR A 163 12.79 2.68 8.89
C THR A 163 13.41 1.66 9.83
N SER A 164 14.59 1.13 9.48
CA SER A 164 15.37 0.24 10.34
C SER A 164 16.51 0.99 11.02
N ILE A 165 16.98 0.48 12.16
CA ILE A 165 18.16 1.05 12.84
C ILE A 165 19.37 1.03 11.91
N GLY A 166 19.57 -0.07 11.17
CA GLY A 166 20.65 -0.18 10.19
C GLY A 166 20.60 0.92 9.13
N ALA A 167 19.40 1.24 8.62
CA ALA A 167 19.23 2.33 7.66
C ALA A 167 19.55 3.71 8.26
N ILE A 168 19.09 3.99 9.49
CA ILE A 168 19.41 5.24 10.20
C ILE A 168 20.92 5.40 10.38
N LEU A 169 21.61 4.36 10.85
CA LEU A 169 23.05 4.38 11.04
C LEU A 169 23.78 4.53 9.71
N GLN A 170 23.27 3.89 8.65
CA GLN A 170 23.82 4.04 7.32
C GLN A 170 23.66 5.47 6.79
N GLU A 171 22.58 6.17 7.12
CA GLU A 171 22.36 7.56 6.72
C GLU A 171 23.16 8.56 7.57
N THR A 172 23.26 8.32 8.89
CA THR A 172 23.75 9.32 9.85
C THR A 172 25.25 9.21 10.16
N LEU A 173 25.85 8.02 10.06
CA LEU A 173 27.27 7.82 10.38
C LEU A 173 28.17 8.30 9.23
N GLU A 174 28.89 9.40 9.47
CA GLU A 174 29.99 9.91 8.64
C GLU A 174 31.33 9.27 9.04
N VAL A 175 31.39 7.93 9.08
CA VAL A 175 32.64 7.19 9.36
C VAL A 175 33.13 6.47 8.10
N SER A 176 34.40 6.07 8.11
CA SER A 176 34.99 5.32 7.00
C SER A 176 34.18 4.05 6.69
N GLY A 177 34.19 3.62 5.42
CA GLY A 177 33.39 2.47 4.97
C GLY A 177 33.64 1.20 5.79
N GLU A 178 34.89 0.95 6.19
CA GLU A 178 35.28 -0.23 6.97
C GLU A 178 34.77 -0.19 8.41
N GLU A 179 34.88 0.95 9.10
CA GLU A 179 34.35 1.12 10.45
C GLU A 179 32.82 1.04 10.47
N LYS A 180 32.17 1.62 9.46
CA LYS A 180 30.72 1.55 9.28
C LYS A 180 30.25 0.12 9.11
N GLN A 181 30.96 -0.66 8.28
CA GLN A 181 30.67 -2.07 8.05
C GLN A 181 30.82 -2.87 9.35
N ALA A 182 31.87 -2.62 10.14
CA ALA A 182 32.10 -3.31 11.41
C ALA A 182 31.00 -3.03 12.45
N ILE A 183 30.48 -1.80 12.51
CA ILE A 183 29.36 -1.44 13.40
C ILE A 183 28.07 -2.13 12.95
N LEU A 184 27.76 -2.08 11.64
CA LEU A 184 26.57 -2.71 11.08
C LEU A 184 26.61 -4.24 11.26
N GLN A 185 27.78 -4.86 11.14
CA GLN A 185 27.95 -6.30 11.35
C GLN A 185 27.67 -6.70 12.80
N LYS A 186 28.22 -5.96 13.78
CA LYS A 186 27.94 -6.20 15.20
C LYS A 186 26.45 -6.10 15.54
N ILE A 187 25.75 -5.21 14.85
CA ILE A 187 24.31 -5.01 14.99
C ILE A 187 23.54 -6.18 14.39
N HIS A 188 23.91 -6.60 13.18
CA HIS A 188 23.32 -7.75 12.51
C HIS A 188 23.51 -9.06 13.28
N ASP A 189 24.69 -9.28 13.86
CA ASP A 189 25.02 -10.51 14.60
C ASP A 189 24.29 -10.59 15.96
N SER A 190 23.72 -9.49 16.43
CA SER A 190 22.79 -9.51 17.54
C SER A 190 21.36 -9.70 17.01
N ASP A 191 20.81 -10.91 17.18
CA ASP A 191 19.40 -11.24 16.86
C ASP A 191 18.36 -10.28 17.52
N TYR A 192 18.81 -9.43 18.45
CA TYR A 192 18.06 -8.38 19.13
C TYR A 192 17.67 -7.17 18.27
N LEU A 193 18.23 -6.99 17.06
CA LEU A 193 18.06 -5.75 16.28
C LEU A 193 17.09 -5.85 15.09
N ASN A 194 16.14 -6.79 15.13
CA ASN A 194 14.93 -6.76 14.28
C ASN A 194 13.94 -5.69 14.76
N LEU A 195 14.40 -4.45 14.85
CA LEU A 195 13.64 -3.31 15.31
C LEU A 195 13.24 -2.42 14.14
N VAL A 196 11.98 -1.99 14.15
CA VAL A 196 11.46 -0.92 13.31
C VAL A 196 11.41 0.37 14.12
N VAL A 197 11.77 1.48 13.47
CA VAL A 197 11.75 2.81 14.04
C VAL A 197 10.66 3.63 13.37
N THR A 198 9.82 4.27 14.18
CA THR A 198 8.68 5.06 13.75
C THR A 198 8.62 6.38 14.51
N PRO A 199 8.04 7.45 13.93
CA PRO A 199 7.76 8.66 14.68
C PRO A 199 6.84 8.38 15.87
N LYS A 200 6.94 9.19 16.93
CA LYS A 200 6.03 9.08 18.10
C LYS A 200 4.59 9.43 17.74
N SER A 201 4.40 10.31 16.76
CA SER A 201 3.08 10.73 16.25
C SER A 201 2.52 9.79 15.18
N MET A 202 3.09 8.58 15.02
CA MET A 202 2.71 7.67 13.94
C MET A 202 1.21 7.38 13.90
N ASP A 203 0.55 7.26 15.06
CA ASP A 203 -0.88 6.98 15.12
C ASP A 203 -1.74 8.10 14.49
N ASP A 204 -1.35 9.36 14.64
CA ASP A 204 -2.06 10.51 14.05
C ASP A 204 -1.70 10.72 12.58
N GLU A 205 -0.40 10.59 12.25
CA GLU A 205 0.08 10.65 10.86
C GLU A 205 -0.55 9.55 10.00
N LEU A 206 -0.71 8.34 10.56
CA LEU A 206 -1.34 7.23 9.86
C LEU A 206 -2.77 7.57 9.43
N LYS A 207 -3.57 8.22 10.29
CA LYS A 207 -4.94 8.63 9.95
C LYS A 207 -4.96 9.56 8.74
N HIS A 208 -4.00 10.48 8.65
CA HIS A 208 -3.87 11.38 7.51
C HIS A 208 -3.47 10.64 6.24
N LEU A 209 -2.51 9.71 6.32
CA LEU A 209 -2.08 8.89 5.19
C LEU A 209 -3.21 7.98 4.69
N VAL A 210 -3.95 7.35 5.61
CA VAL A 210 -5.13 6.52 5.31
C VAL A 210 -6.13 7.35 4.53
N TYR A 211 -6.52 8.53 5.04
CA TYR A 211 -7.47 9.42 4.38
C TYR A 211 -7.00 9.82 2.98
N ILE A 212 -5.74 10.25 2.83
CA ILE A 212 -5.20 10.68 1.54
C ILE A 212 -5.22 9.53 0.53
N VAL A 213 -4.74 8.35 0.91
CA VAL A 213 -4.69 7.19 -0.01
C VAL A 213 -6.09 6.70 -0.37
N SER A 214 -7.00 6.57 0.60
CA SER A 214 -8.34 6.07 0.34
C SER A 214 -9.18 7.06 -0.48
N GLU A 215 -9.08 8.35 -0.18
CA GLU A 215 -9.80 9.40 -0.91
C GLU A 215 -9.33 9.48 -2.37
N SER A 216 -8.02 9.47 -2.61
CA SER A 216 -7.47 9.39 -3.98
C SER A 216 -7.95 8.17 -4.74
N LEU A 217 -7.97 7.02 -4.08
CA LEU A 217 -8.43 5.77 -4.70
C LEU A 217 -9.91 5.82 -4.99
N ASN A 218 -10.75 6.30 -4.09
CA ASN A 218 -12.19 6.41 -4.35
C ASN A 218 -12.48 7.37 -5.52
N ARG A 219 -11.79 8.53 -5.60
CA ARG A 219 -11.90 9.46 -6.74
C ARG A 219 -11.44 8.82 -8.06
N PHE A 220 -10.39 8.01 -8.03
CA PHE A 220 -9.92 7.27 -9.21
C PHE A 220 -10.90 6.15 -9.62
N LEU A 221 -11.38 5.37 -8.65
CA LEU A 221 -12.19 4.18 -8.87
C LEU A 221 -13.63 4.49 -9.25
N HIS A 222 -14.22 5.60 -8.81
CA HIS A 222 -15.63 5.91 -9.02
C HIS A 222 -15.81 7.24 -9.76
N PRO A 223 -16.34 7.25 -11.00
CA PRO A 223 -16.44 8.45 -11.82
C PRO A 223 -17.15 9.63 -11.16
N ASP A 224 -18.21 9.38 -10.39
CA ASP A 224 -18.99 10.45 -9.73
C ASP A 224 -18.82 10.41 -8.20
N TYR A 225 -17.70 9.89 -7.69
CA TYR A 225 -17.47 9.70 -6.25
C TYR A 225 -17.81 10.94 -5.40
N GLN A 226 -17.39 12.12 -5.86
CA GLN A 226 -17.58 13.38 -5.13
C GLN A 226 -19.05 13.84 -5.06
N GLN A 227 -19.96 13.18 -5.78
CA GLN A 227 -21.39 13.47 -5.83
C GLN A 227 -22.23 12.42 -5.07
N LEU A 228 -21.60 11.34 -4.59
CA LEU A 228 -22.23 10.25 -3.82
C LEU A 228 -22.34 10.63 -2.33
#